data_AF-K6DFS4-F1
#
_entry.id   AF-K6DFS4-F1
#
_cell.length_a   1.000
_cell.length_b   1.000
_cell.length_c   1.000
_cell.angle_alpha   90.00
_cell.angle_beta   90.00
_cell.angle_gamma   90.00
#
_symmetry.space_group_name_H-M   'P 1'
#
loop_
_entity.id
_entity.type
_entity.pdbx_description
1 polymer ?
#
loop_
_entity_poly.entity_id
_entity_poly.type
_entity_poly.pdbx_seq_one_letter_code
_entity_poly.pdbx_strand_id
1 'polypeptide(L)' 'MQENKETPEQKRERLRQQELKGNPTGNLNDAFNKANNGSLVDLVGSLGWKGTGILIFVVIVGVIIYSFFFS' A
#
# COMPACT_ATOMS: atom_id res chain seq x y z
N MET A 1 -41.30 -25.01 10.53
CA MET A 1 -40.13 -24.13 10.41
C MET A 1 -39.52 -24.40 9.04
N GLN A 2 -39.71 -23.50 8.07
CA GLN A 2 -39.07 -23.63 6.77
C GLN A 2 -37.60 -23.23 6.93
N GLU A 3 -36.73 -24.22 6.90
CA GLU A 3 -35.29 -24.02 6.82
C GLU A 3 -35.00 -23.37 5.46
N ASN A 4 -34.97 -22.03 5.43
CA ASN A 4 -34.47 -21.28 4.28
C ASN A 4 -32.98 -21.63 4.14
N LYS A 5 -32.68 -22.67 3.37
CA LYS A 5 -31.31 -23.08 3.05
C LYS A 5 -30.68 -21.96 2.23
N GLU A 6 -29.76 -21.23 2.86
CA GLU A 6 -28.92 -20.24 2.19
C GLU A 6 -28.31 -20.85 0.93
N THR A 7 -28.31 -20.14 -0.19
CA THR A 7 -27.57 -20.58 -1.36
C THR A 7 -26.07 -20.63 -1.03
N PRO A 8 -25.27 -21.46 -1.71
CA PRO A 8 -23.82 -21.51 -1.48
C PRO A 8 -23.14 -20.13 -1.58
N GLU A 9 -23.64 -19.26 -2.46
CA GLU A 9 -23.17 -17.88 -2.64
C GLU A 9 -23.53 -17.01 -1.43
N GLN A 10 -24.78 -17.06 -0.97
CA GLN A 10 -25.22 -16.32 0.22
C GLN A 10 -24.44 -16.74 1.47
N LYS A 11 -24.15 -18.04 1.61
CA LYS A 11 -23.35 -18.56 2.72
C LYS A 11 -21.91 -18.03 2.68
N ARG A 12 -21.30 -17.96 1.50
CA ARG A 12 -19.96 -17.37 1.31
C ARG A 12 -19.94 -15.88 1.62
N GLU A 13 -20.92 -15.15 1.10
CA GLU A 13 -21.09 -13.71 1.35
C GLU A 13 -21.23 -13.43 2.86
N ARG A 14 -22.07 -14.22 3.55
CA ARG A 14 -22.29 -14.10 5.00
C ARG A 14 -21.01 -14.34 5.78
N LEU A 15 -20.23 -15.38 5.46
CA LEU A 15 -18.94 -15.65 6.10
C LEU A 15 -17.96 -14.51 5.87
N ARG A 16 -17.85 -13.99 4.64
CA ARG A 16 -17.02 -12.81 4.32
C ARG A 16 -17.43 -11.58 5.14
N GLN A 17 -18.74 -11.34 5.30
CA GLN A 17 -19.24 -10.24 6.13
C GLN A 17 -18.95 -10.47 7.63
N GLN A 18 -19.01 -11.71 8.11
CA GLN A 18 -18.68 -12.04 9.49
C GLN A 18 -17.19 -11.85 9.77
N GLU A 19 -16.30 -12.21 8.85
CA GLU A 19 -14.86 -11.93 8.94
C GLU A 19 -14.57 -10.43 8.94
N LEU A 20 -15.19 -9.67 8.02
CA LEU A 20 -15.03 -8.21 7.97
C LEU A 20 -15.52 -7.51 9.25
N LYS A 21 -16.61 -7.98 9.86
CA LYS A 21 -17.11 -7.46 11.14
C LYS A 21 -16.28 -7.90 12.34
N GLY A 22 -15.69 -9.09 12.29
CA GLY A 22 -14.84 -9.64 13.36
C GLY A 22 -13.43 -9.07 13.37
N ASN A 23 -12.96 -8.54 12.25
CA ASN A 23 -11.64 -7.91 12.13
C ASN A 23 -11.69 -6.56 11.38
N PRO A 24 -12.36 -5.54 11.95
CA PRO A 24 -12.46 -4.21 11.32
C PRO A 24 -11.09 -3.54 11.17
N THR A 25 -10.14 -3.87 12.05
CA THR A 25 -8.78 -3.32 12.04
C THR A 25 -7.85 -4.06 11.09
N GLY A 26 -8.20 -5.26 10.61
CA GLY A 26 -7.39 -6.04 9.67
C GLY A 26 -7.15 -5.31 8.35
N ASN A 27 -8.21 -4.74 7.78
CA ASN A 27 -8.10 -3.92 6.57
C ASN A 27 -7.28 -2.64 6.79
N LEU A 28 -7.38 -2.04 7.98
CA LEU A 28 -6.59 -0.86 8.33
C LEU A 28 -5.11 -1.21 8.49
N ASN A 29 -4.78 -2.34 9.13
CA ASN A 29 -3.41 -2.82 9.26
C ASN A 29 -2.80 -3.17 7.90
N ASP A 30 -3.56 -3.78 6.99
CA ASP A 30 -3.08 -4.08 5.63
C ASP A 30 -2.89 -2.79 4.81
N ALA A 31 -3.83 -1.83 4.89
CA ALA A 31 -3.69 -0.54 4.24
C ALA A 31 -2.52 0.27 4.80
N PHE A 32 -2.31 0.23 6.12
CA PHE A 32 -1.22 0.92 6.81
C PHE A 32 0.13 0.25 6.50
N ASN A 33 0.20 -1.09 6.50
CA ASN A 33 1.40 -1.81 6.06
C ASN A 33 1.70 -1.57 4.58
N LYS A 34 0.70 -1.46 3.71
CA LYS A 34 0.89 -1.09 2.30
C LYS A 34 1.40 0.34 2.14
N ALA A 35 0.90 1.28 2.95
CA ALA A 35 1.33 2.68 2.91
C ALA A 35 2.75 2.88 3.48
N ASN A 36 3.10 2.20 4.58
CA ASN A 36 4.42 2.32 5.21
C ASN A 36 5.49 1.49 4.50
N ASN A 37 5.12 0.37 3.86
CA ASN A 37 6.01 -0.43 3.02
C ASN A 37 5.77 -0.14 1.53
N GLY A 38 5.45 1.12 1.20
CA GLY A 38 5.18 1.55 -0.17
C GLY A 38 6.35 1.17 -1.09
N SER A 39 6.04 0.48 -2.18
CA SER A 39 7.02 0.12 -3.20
C SER A 39 7.64 1.38 -3.82
N LEU A 40 8.93 1.33 -4.18
CA LEU A 40 9.56 2.39 -4.99
C LEU A 40 8.76 2.70 -6.26
N VAL A 41 8.02 1.72 -6.78
CA VAL A 41 7.11 1.88 -7.92
C VAL A 41 5.92 2.78 -7.57
N ASP A 42 5.32 2.64 -6.38
CA ASP A 42 4.23 3.50 -5.90
C ASP A 42 4.75 4.93 -5.64
N LEU A 43 5.97 5.07 -5.14
CA LEU A 43 6.60 6.38 -4.92
C LEU A 43 6.86 7.11 -6.26
N VAL A 44 7.50 6.46 -7.23
CA VAL A 44 7.77 7.02 -8.55
C VAL A 44 6.47 7.30 -9.31
N GLY A 45 5.45 6.43 -9.15
CA GLY A 45 4.11 6.63 -9.69
C GLY A 45 3.40 7.86 -9.12
N SER A 46 3.50 8.06 -7.80
CA SER A 46 2.86 9.18 -7.09
C SER A 46 3.54 10.54 -7.31
N LEU A 47 4.89 10.59 -7.34
CA LEU A 47 5.65 11.81 -7.66
C LEU A 47 5.59 12.18 -9.15
N GLY A 48 5.31 11.19 -10.00
CA GLY A 48 5.39 11.31 -11.44
C GLY A 48 6.83 11.49 -11.94
N TRP A 49 6.97 11.48 -13.27
CA TRP A 49 8.27 11.53 -13.93
C TRP A 49 9.04 12.84 -13.66
N LYS A 50 8.33 13.96 -13.50
CA LYS A 50 8.93 15.27 -13.20
C LYS A 50 9.50 15.32 -11.79
N GLY A 51 8.74 14.89 -10.79
CA GLY A 51 9.19 14.88 -9.40
C GLY A 51 10.32 13.90 -9.18
N THR A 52 10.21 12.70 -9.77
CA THR A 52 11.26 11.68 -9.71
C THR A 52 12.56 12.17 -10.35
N GLY A 53 12.49 12.85 -11.50
CA GLY A 53 13.67 13.41 -12.17
C GLY A 53 14.40 14.46 -11.33
N ILE A 54 13.65 15.35 -10.66
CA ILE A 54 14.21 16.36 -9.75
C ILE A 54 14.88 15.68 -8.55
N LEU A 55 14.24 14.68 -7.96
CA LEU A 55 14.77 13.94 -6.81
C LEU A 55 16.09 13.25 -7.15
N ILE A 56 16.17 12.58 -8.30
CA ILE A 56 17.40 11.95 -8.80
C ILE A 56 18.50 13.00 -8.98
N PHE A 57 18.18 14.14 -9.59
CA PHE A 57 19.15 15.21 -9.81
C PHE A 57 19.74 15.74 -8.49
N VAL A 58 18.90 15.97 -7.47
CA VAL A 58 19.34 16.41 -6.14
C VAL A 58 20.27 15.38 -5.49
N VAL A 59 19.94 14.08 -5.57
CA VAL A 59 20.77 13.01 -5.02
C VAL A 59 22.14 12.98 -5.69
N ILE A 60 22.19 13.07 -7.03
CA ILE A 60 23.45 13.09 -7.79
C ILE A 60 24.31 14.28 -7.37
N VAL A 61 23.73 15.48 -7.32
CA VAL A 61 24.46 16.69 -6.91
C VAL A 61 24.98 16.56 -5.48
N GLY A 62 24.17 16.05 -4.54
CA GLY A 62 24.58 15.81 -3.17
C GLY A 62 25.75 14.83 -3.05
N VAL A 63 25.73 13.74 -3.81
CA VAL A 63 26.84 12.77 -3.86
C VAL A 63 28.12 13.39 -4.42
N ILE A 64 28.01 14.20 -5.48
CA ILE A 64 29.14 14.91 -6.06
C ILE A 64 29.76 15.85 -5.01
N ILE A 65 28.95 16.68 -4.35
CA ILE A 65 29.41 17.59 -3.30
C ILE A 65 30.08 16.80 -2.18
N TYR A 66 29.43 15.76 -1.66
CA TYR A 66 30.02 14.93 -0.60
C TYR A 66 31.38 14.35 -1.01
N SER A 67 31.48 13.83 -2.24
CA SER A 67 32.72 13.27 -2.76
C SER A 67 33.82 14.32 -2.91
N PHE A 68 33.49 15.57 -3.25
CA PHE A 68 34.51 16.64 -3.37
C PHE A 68 35.01 17.18 -2.03
N PHE A 69 34.18 17.16 -0.98
CA PHE A 69 34.52 17.76 0.32
C PHE A 69 34.95 16.75 1.39
N PHE A 70 34.53 15.48 1.26
CA PHE A 70 34.76 14.43 2.27
C PHE A 70 35.49 13.19 1.72
N SER A 71 35.94 13.21 0.47
CA SER A 71 36.88 12.22 -0.10
C SER A 71 38.26 12.83 -0.28
#